data_AF-A0A1H3IRI9-F1
#
_entry.id   AF-A0A1H3IRI9-F1
#
_cell.length_a   1.000
_cell.length_b   1.000
_cell.length_c   1.000
_cell.angle_alpha   90.00
_cell.angle_beta   90.00
_cell.angle_gamma   90.00
#
_symmetry.space_group_name_H-M   'P 1'
#
loop_
_entity.id
_entity.type
_entity.pdbx_description
1 polymer ?
#
loop_
_entity_poly.entity_id
_entity_poly.type
_entity_poly.pdbx_seq_one_letter_code
_entity_poly.pdbx_strand_id
1 'polypeptide(L)'
;MALSAYQLQFKRRMKRAIRQRARSDQKSRRYTQLLADALRLSQDAAAQLNTLNQLYNVDVSTQTLLVHDLLDVLQPEQLAGVLGQSTPGEEVQLFNLIPDGNGGQELPANPLFGEEVMGPPIIPPVQTAKELALKESTVLNDLLAAETDMVGPIEPTASNRLST
;
A
#
# COMPACT_ATOMS: atom_id res chain seq x y z
N MET A 1 19.90 -36.06 22.09
CA MET A 1 20.84 -34.98 21.69
C MET A 1 20.22 -33.64 22.03
N ALA A 2 20.97 -32.73 22.65
CA ALA A 2 20.53 -31.35 22.82
C ALA A 2 20.50 -30.63 21.46
N LEU A 3 19.53 -29.74 21.24
CA LEU A 3 19.47 -28.92 20.02
C LEU A 3 20.58 -27.88 20.03
N SER A 4 21.21 -27.64 18.88
CA SER A 4 22.18 -26.55 18.77
C SER A 4 21.51 -25.18 18.85
N ALA A 5 22.28 -24.15 19.19
CA ALA A 5 21.78 -22.78 19.30
C ALA A 5 21.20 -22.31 17.95
N TYR A 6 21.86 -22.66 16.84
CA TYR A 6 21.34 -22.52 15.47
C TYR A 6 19.93 -23.12 15.28
N GLN A 7 19.75 -24.38 15.66
CA GLN A 7 18.46 -25.08 15.51
C GLN A 7 17.36 -24.45 16.39
N LEU A 8 17.72 -23.99 17.59
CA LEU A 8 16.80 -23.27 18.47
C LEU A 8 16.39 -21.92 17.88
N GLN A 9 17.35 -21.16 17.34
CA GLN A 9 17.09 -19.88 16.68
C GLN A 9 16.18 -20.07 15.46
N PHE A 10 16.46 -21.05 14.59
CA PHE A 10 15.58 -21.38 13.46
C PHE A 10 14.15 -21.69 13.92
N LYS A 11 14.00 -22.57 14.94
CA LYS A 11 12.67 -22.93 15.46
C LYS A 11 11.90 -21.71 15.97
N ARG A 12 12.57 -20.77 16.64
CA ARG A 12 11.95 -19.51 17.12
C ARG A 12 11.51 -18.64 15.95
N ARG A 13 12.40 -18.39 14.99
CA ARG A 13 12.13 -17.56 13.79
C ARG A 13 10.99 -18.15 12.95
N MET A 14 11.03 -19.45 12.69
CA MET A 14 9.99 -20.18 11.95
C MET A 14 8.64 -20.12 12.67
N LYS A 15 8.61 -20.39 13.97
CA LYS A 15 7.38 -20.31 14.77
C LYS A 15 6.77 -18.92 14.74
N ARG A 16 7.59 -17.86 14.74
CA ARG A 16 7.13 -16.47 14.62
C ARG A 16 6.54 -16.21 13.24
N ALA A 17 7.21 -16.61 12.16
CA ALA A 17 6.74 -16.44 10.79
C ALA A 17 5.38 -17.13 10.56
N ILE A 18 5.25 -18.39 11.00
CA ILE A 18 4.00 -19.15 10.88
C ILE A 18 2.86 -18.47 11.64
N ARG A 19 3.13 -17.99 12.86
CA ARG A 19 2.12 -17.23 13.63
C ARG A 19 1.71 -15.93 12.94
N GLN A 20 2.65 -15.23 12.32
CA GLN A 20 2.36 -14.01 11.60
C GLN A 20 1.46 -14.29 10.39
N ARG A 21 1.78 -15.33 9.62
CA ARG A 21 0.96 -15.80 8.49
C ARG A 21 -0.46 -16.18 8.93
N ALA A 22 -0.59 -16.98 9.99
CA ALA A 22 -1.89 -17.38 10.51
C ALA A 22 -2.73 -16.18 10.99
N ARG A 23 -2.10 -15.19 11.64
CA ARG A 23 -2.78 -13.96 12.05
C ARG A 23 -3.22 -13.10 10.88
N SER A 24 -2.40 -13.00 9.83
CA SER A 24 -2.80 -12.29 8.62
C SER A 24 -3.96 -13.00 7.92
N ASP A 25 -3.94 -14.33 7.80
CA ASP A 25 -5.06 -15.09 7.22
C ASP A 25 -6.37 -14.86 7.99
N GLN A 26 -6.31 -14.98 9.32
CA GLN A 26 -7.47 -14.71 10.17
C GLN A 26 -8.03 -13.30 9.97
N LYS A 27 -7.17 -12.29 9.84
CA LYS A 27 -7.59 -10.91 9.57
C LYS A 27 -8.22 -10.77 8.20
N SER A 28 -7.59 -11.33 7.16
CA SER A 28 -8.12 -11.31 5.80
C SER A 28 -9.51 -11.91 5.76
N ARG A 29 -9.71 -13.10 6.35
CA ARG A 29 -11.03 -13.74 6.42
C ARG A 29 -12.08 -12.86 7.07
N ARG A 30 -11.76 -12.25 8.22
CA ARG A 30 -12.67 -11.35 8.92
C ARG A 30 -13.03 -10.13 8.08
N TYR A 31 -12.06 -9.48 7.44
CA TYR A 31 -12.31 -8.30 6.62
C TYR A 31 -13.09 -8.63 5.35
N THR A 32 -12.82 -9.79 4.75
CA THR A 32 -13.60 -10.27 3.61
C THR A 32 -15.07 -10.48 3.97
N GLN A 33 -15.37 -11.05 5.14
CA GLN A 33 -16.75 -11.20 5.63
C GLN A 33 -17.42 -9.84 5.82
N LEU A 34 -16.75 -8.92 6.52
CA LEU A 34 -17.28 -7.58 6.76
C LEU A 34 -17.55 -6.82 5.45
N LEU A 35 -16.68 -6.98 4.44
CA LEU A 35 -16.87 -6.38 3.13
C LEU A 35 -18.07 -6.99 2.40
N ALA A 36 -18.20 -8.32 2.41
CA ALA A 36 -19.34 -9.00 1.79
C ALA A 36 -20.67 -8.57 2.42
N ASP A 37 -20.72 -8.48 3.75
CA ASP A 37 -21.90 -8.01 4.48
C ASP A 37 -22.24 -6.55 4.14
N ALA A 38 -21.24 -5.68 4.10
CA ALA A 38 -21.44 -4.26 3.75
C ALA A 38 -21.94 -4.07 2.32
N LEU A 39 -21.40 -4.81 1.35
CA LEU A 39 -21.85 -4.76 -0.04
C LEU A 39 -23.29 -5.25 -0.18
N ARG A 40 -23.67 -6.32 0.53
CA ARG A 40 -25.05 -6.82 0.55
C ARG A 40 -26.03 -5.81 1.13
N LEU A 41 -25.69 -5.20 2.28
CA LEU A 41 -26.51 -4.12 2.86
C LEU A 41 -26.67 -2.95 1.90
N SER A 42 -25.63 -2.62 1.12
CA SER A 42 -25.73 -1.56 0.12
C SER A 42 -26.62 -1.93 -1.07
N GLN A 43 -26.65 -3.19 -1.50
CA GLN A 43 -27.57 -3.65 -2.53
C GLN A 43 -29.03 -3.61 -2.05
N ASP A 44 -29.28 -4.00 -0.80
CA ASP A 44 -30.62 -3.90 -0.18
C ASP A 44 -31.08 -2.44 -0.09
N ALA A 45 -30.19 -1.52 0.32
CA ALA A 45 -30.48 -0.09 0.36
C ALA A 45 -30.76 0.47 -1.06
N ALA A 46 -29.99 0.06 -2.06
CA ALA A 46 -30.22 0.45 -3.46
C ALA A 46 -31.59 -0.02 -3.96
N ALA A 47 -32.01 -1.24 -3.58
CA ALA A 47 -33.34 -1.76 -3.91
C ALA A 47 -34.46 -0.92 -3.26
N GLN A 48 -34.31 -0.57 -1.98
CA GLN A 48 -35.27 0.31 -1.28
C GLN A 48 -35.36 1.69 -1.92
N LEU A 49 -34.23 2.32 -2.23
CA LEU A 49 -34.20 3.61 -2.92
C LEU A 49 -34.86 3.52 -4.30
N ASN A 50 -34.62 2.45 -5.05
CA ASN A 50 -35.27 2.24 -6.34
C ASN A 50 -36.80 2.10 -6.19
N THR A 51 -37.28 1.40 -5.17
CA THR A 51 -38.73 1.33 -4.87
C THR A 51 -39.31 2.70 -4.54
N LEU A 52 -38.62 3.51 -3.73
CA LEU A 52 -39.05 4.87 -3.41
C LEU A 52 -39.07 5.78 -4.65
N ASN A 53 -38.03 5.69 -5.47
CA ASN A 53 -37.94 6.40 -6.75
C ASN A 53 -39.13 6.08 -7.65
N GLN A 54 -39.49 4.79 -7.78
CA GLN A 54 -40.65 4.35 -8.55
C GLN A 54 -41.98 4.81 -7.94
N LEU A 55 -42.12 4.78 -6.61
CA LEU A 55 -43.36 5.15 -5.93
C LEU A 55 -43.66 6.64 -6.02
N TYR A 56 -42.63 7.48 -5.93
CA TYR A 56 -42.75 8.93 -5.91
C TYR A 56 -42.34 9.60 -7.24
N ASN A 57 -41.99 8.82 -8.25
CA ASN A 57 -41.51 9.27 -9.56
C ASN A 57 -40.32 10.25 -9.45
N VAL A 58 -39.38 9.93 -8.56
CA VAL A 58 -38.14 10.67 -8.32
C VAL A 58 -36.97 9.83 -8.84
N ASP A 59 -35.91 10.46 -9.34
CA ASP A 59 -34.69 9.79 -9.78
C ASP A 59 -33.51 10.17 -8.89
N VAL A 60 -33.37 9.46 -7.75
CA VAL A 60 -32.22 9.59 -6.85
C VAL A 60 -31.23 8.45 -7.11
N SER A 61 -29.92 8.75 -7.12
CA SER A 61 -28.89 7.72 -7.21
C SER A 61 -29.10 6.66 -6.13
N THR A 62 -29.18 5.40 -6.56
CA THR A 62 -29.39 4.25 -5.68
C THR A 62 -28.08 3.77 -5.03
N GLN A 63 -26.93 4.21 -5.56
CA GLN A 63 -25.60 3.79 -5.12
C GLN A 63 -24.64 4.97 -4.98
N THR A 64 -23.63 4.79 -4.14
CA THR A 64 -22.46 5.69 -4.07
C THR A 64 -21.40 5.19 -5.05
N LEU A 65 -20.53 6.10 -5.53
CA LEU A 65 -19.47 5.77 -6.49
C LEU A 65 -18.59 4.60 -6.03
N LEU A 66 -18.14 4.61 -4.77
CA LEU A 66 -17.29 3.54 -4.23
C LEU A 66 -17.99 2.17 -4.27
N VAL A 67 -19.28 2.11 -3.91
CA VAL A 67 -20.02 0.85 -3.93
C VAL A 67 -20.23 0.38 -5.36
N HIS A 68 -20.56 1.31 -6.26
CA HIS A 68 -20.73 1.02 -7.68
C HIS A 68 -19.46 0.38 -8.26
N ASP A 69 -18.32 1.06 -8.12
CA ASP A 69 -17.02 0.59 -8.62
C ASP A 69 -16.61 -0.75 -7.98
N LEU A 70 -16.90 -0.94 -6.68
CA LEU A 70 -16.61 -2.20 -5.99
C LEU A 70 -17.48 -3.35 -6.50
N LEU A 71 -18.78 -3.13 -6.73
CA LEU A 71 -19.69 -4.16 -7.24
C LEU A 71 -19.38 -4.53 -8.69
N ASP A 72 -18.85 -3.60 -9.49
CA ASP A 72 -18.39 -3.88 -10.85
C ASP A 72 -17.21 -4.85 -10.87
N VAL A 73 -16.35 -4.81 -9.86
CA VAL A 73 -15.15 -5.65 -9.77
C VAL A 73 -15.40 -6.91 -8.95
N LEU A 74 -16.24 -6.84 -7.91
CA LEU A 74 -16.31 -7.85 -6.86
C LEU A 74 -17.73 -8.01 -6.30
N GLN A 75 -18.32 -9.17 -6.55
CA GLN A 75 -19.63 -9.51 -6.00
C GLN A 75 -19.53 -10.20 -4.63
N PRO A 76 -20.46 -9.95 -3.70
CA PRO A 76 -20.45 -10.55 -2.35
C PRO A 76 -20.37 -12.09 -2.38
N GLU A 77 -21.02 -12.73 -3.35
CA GLU A 77 -21.05 -14.18 -3.51
C GLU A 77 -19.68 -14.76 -3.87
N GLN A 78 -18.88 -14.00 -4.64
CA GLN A 78 -17.52 -14.39 -4.99
C GLN A 78 -16.62 -14.41 -3.75
N LEU A 79 -16.77 -13.42 -2.87
CA LEU A 79 -16.06 -13.37 -1.59
C LEU A 79 -16.43 -14.55 -0.68
N ALA A 80 -17.72 -14.85 -0.57
CA ALA A 80 -18.19 -16.01 0.19
C ALA A 80 -17.66 -17.33 -0.40
N GLY A 81 -17.63 -17.45 -1.73
CA GLY A 81 -17.09 -18.60 -2.45
C GLY A 81 -15.60 -18.83 -2.15
N VAL A 82 -14.78 -17.78 -2.23
CA VAL A 82 -13.33 -17.86 -1.92
C VAL A 82 -13.08 -18.30 -0.48
N LEU A 83 -13.87 -17.78 0.47
CA LEU A 83 -13.78 -18.19 1.88
C LEU A 83 -14.21 -19.64 2.09
N GLY A 84 -15.27 -20.09 1.42
CA GLY A 84 -15.79 -21.45 1.52
C GLY A 84 -14.88 -22.50 0.90
N GLN A 85 -14.13 -22.15 -0.14
CA GLN A 85 -13.15 -23.04 -0.79
C GLN A 85 -11.84 -23.16 0.00
N SER A 86 -11.54 -22.22 0.90
CA SER A 86 -10.27 -22.18 1.64
C SER A 86 -10.46 -22.73 3.06
N THR A 87 -10.04 -23.98 3.35
CA THR A 87 -10.19 -24.52 4.71
C THR A 87 -9.28 -23.78 5.72
N PRO A 88 -9.79 -23.38 6.89
CA PRO A 88 -8.95 -22.74 7.90
C PRO A 88 -7.86 -23.68 8.40
N GLY A 89 -6.60 -23.30 8.24
CA GLY A 89 -5.46 -24.05 8.77
C GLY A 89 -4.93 -25.18 7.87
N GLU A 90 -5.27 -25.20 6.58
CA GLU A 90 -4.65 -26.08 5.58
C GLU A 90 -3.20 -25.66 5.25
N GLU A 91 -2.38 -25.54 6.28
CA GLU A 91 -0.95 -25.38 6.12
C GLU A 91 -0.30 -26.73 6.40
N VAL A 92 0.02 -27.46 5.32
CA VAL A 92 0.83 -28.67 5.36
C VAL A 92 2.18 -28.33 6.00
N GLN A 93 2.29 -28.60 7.30
CA GLN A 93 3.46 -28.30 8.10
C GLN A 93 4.46 -29.47 7.96
N LEU A 94 5.16 -29.52 6.83
CA LEU A 94 6.26 -30.46 6.64
C LEU A 94 7.48 -29.95 7.43
N PHE A 95 7.58 -30.33 8.69
CA PHE A 95 8.81 -30.14 9.47
C PHE A 95 9.85 -31.17 9.03
N ASN A 96 10.64 -30.82 8.03
CA ASN A 96 11.90 -31.53 7.80
C ASN A 96 12.87 -31.24 8.95
N LEU A 97 13.66 -32.26 9.33
CA LEU A 97 14.76 -32.08 10.27
C LEU A 97 15.75 -31.05 9.68
N ILE A 98 16.10 -30.01 10.44
CA ILE A 98 17.06 -29.00 9.98
C ILE A 98 18.47 -29.52 10.31
N PRO A 99 19.29 -29.85 9.30
CA PRO A 99 20.68 -30.20 9.54
C PRO A 99 21.43 -28.98 10.11
N ASP A 100 22.45 -29.24 10.91
CA ASP A 100 23.27 -28.17 11.46
C ASP A 100 24.21 -27.61 10.37
N GLY A 101 23.75 -26.59 9.66
CA GLY A 101 24.47 -25.98 8.53
C GLY A 101 25.51 -24.93 8.93
N ASN A 102 25.62 -24.58 10.21
CA ASN A 102 26.52 -23.52 10.70
C ASN A 102 27.37 -23.97 11.91
N GLY A 103 27.61 -25.28 12.05
CA GLY A 103 28.40 -25.84 13.15
C GLY A 103 27.85 -25.52 14.54
N GLY A 104 26.54 -25.30 14.65
CA GLY A 104 25.80 -25.01 15.88
C GLY A 104 25.74 -23.55 16.27
N GLN A 105 26.43 -22.66 15.55
CA GLN A 105 26.48 -21.23 15.85
C GLN A 105 25.20 -20.50 15.41
N GLU A 106 24.71 -19.60 16.27
CA GLU A 106 23.56 -18.73 15.94
C GLU A 106 23.93 -17.77 14.80
N LEU A 107 22.94 -17.47 13.95
CA LEU A 107 23.04 -16.43 12.94
C LEU A 107 22.92 -15.05 13.60
N PRO A 108 23.45 -13.98 12.95
CA PRO A 108 23.24 -12.61 13.40
C PRO A 108 21.76 -12.27 13.59
N ALA A 109 21.48 -11.37 14.53
CA ALA A 109 20.13 -10.88 14.80
C ALA A 109 19.51 -10.28 13.52
N ASN A 110 18.24 -10.59 13.26
CA ASN A 110 17.54 -10.09 12.08
C ASN A 110 16.21 -9.39 12.49
N PRO A 111 16.04 -8.10 12.13
CA PRO A 111 14.88 -7.31 12.53
C PRO A 111 13.55 -7.82 11.97
N LEU A 112 13.56 -8.58 10.86
CA LEU A 112 12.35 -9.23 10.32
C LEU A 112 11.71 -10.18 11.34
N PHE A 113 12.54 -10.78 12.19
CA PHE A 113 12.09 -11.64 13.28
C PHE A 113 11.98 -10.90 14.61
N GLY A 114 11.98 -9.56 14.58
CA GLY A 114 11.91 -8.66 15.73
C GLY A 114 13.01 -8.90 16.75
N GLU A 115 14.20 -9.24 16.27
CA GLU A 115 15.42 -9.34 17.06
C GLU A 115 16.12 -7.97 16.95
N GLU A 116 16.51 -7.40 18.09
CA GLU A 116 17.19 -6.11 18.10
C GLU A 116 18.62 -6.28 17.57
N VAL A 117 18.96 -5.52 16.52
CA VAL A 117 20.34 -5.38 16.08
C VAL A 117 20.99 -4.40 17.04
N MET A 118 21.68 -4.91 18.07
CA MET A 118 22.57 -4.09 18.90
C MET A 118 23.78 -3.66 18.07
N GLY A 119 23.59 -2.66 17.22
CA GLY A 119 24.65 -1.90 16.55
C GLY A 119 24.37 -0.41 16.75
N PRO A 120 25.42 0.44 16.79
CA PRO A 120 25.22 1.88 16.93
C PRO A 120 24.32 2.40 15.79
N PRO A 121 23.42 3.36 16.04
CA PRO A 121 22.58 3.92 15.00
C PRO A 121 23.47 4.47 13.88
N ILE A 122 23.26 3.99 12.66
CA ILE A 122 23.89 4.57 11.47
C ILE A 122 23.23 5.94 11.26
N ILE A 123 23.87 6.98 11.78
CA ILE A 123 23.55 8.37 11.44
C ILE A 123 24.15 8.59 10.05
N PRO A 124 23.36 8.76 8.97
CA PRO A 124 23.93 9.13 7.68
C PRO A 124 24.64 10.50 7.84
N PRO A 125 25.85 10.69 7.29
CA PRO A 125 26.55 11.96 7.40
C PRO A 125 25.71 13.07 6.74
N VAL A 126 25.55 14.19 7.46
CA VAL A 126 24.78 15.39 7.10
C VAL A 126 25.17 16.00 5.73
N GLN A 127 26.29 15.58 5.14
CA GLN A 127 26.79 16.11 3.87
C GLN A 127 25.96 15.68 2.66
N THR A 128 25.30 14.53 2.69
CA THR A 128 24.46 14.06 1.57
C THR A 128 23.17 14.87 1.41
N ALA A 129 22.65 15.47 2.50
CA ALA A 129 21.44 16.30 2.46
C ALA A 129 21.69 17.68 1.81
N LYS A 130 22.88 18.26 1.99
CA LYS A 130 23.23 19.55 1.36
C LYS A 130 23.46 19.43 -0.15
N GLU A 131 23.98 18.29 -0.60
CA GLU A 131 24.27 18.09 -2.03
C GLU A 131 23.01 17.77 -2.86
N LEU A 132 22.00 17.11 -2.26
CA LEU A 132 20.70 16.87 -2.89
C LEU A 132 19.85 18.14 -2.98
N ALA A 133 19.84 18.98 -1.94
CA ALA A 133 19.09 20.23 -1.94
C ALA A 133 19.65 21.28 -2.94
N LEU A 134 20.97 21.30 -3.15
CA LEU A 134 21.57 22.22 -4.12
C LEU A 134 21.20 21.84 -5.57
N LYS A 135 21.18 20.53 -5.87
CA LYS A 135 20.84 20.02 -7.21
C LYS A 135 19.37 20.25 -7.59
N GLU A 136 18.44 20.13 -6.65
CA GLU A 136 17.02 20.47 -6.91
C GLU A 136 16.80 21.96 -7.18
N SER A 137 17.54 22.86 -6.51
CA SER A 137 17.40 24.31 -6.72
C SER A 137 17.96 24.80 -8.06
N THR A 138 19.01 24.16 -8.59
CA THR A 138 19.57 24.51 -9.91
C THR A 138 18.67 24.10 -11.08
N VAL A 139 18.02 22.93 -10.98
CA VAL A 139 17.16 22.42 -12.07
C VAL A 139 15.90 23.28 -12.25
N LEU A 140 15.37 23.84 -11.16
CA LEU A 140 14.21 24.74 -11.22
C LEU A 140 14.54 26.12 -11.80
N ASN A 141 15.77 26.63 -11.60
CA ASN A 141 16.19 27.91 -12.17
C ASN A 141 16.48 27.81 -13.67
N ASP A 142 17.04 26.69 -14.14
CA ASP A 142 17.31 26.49 -15.57
C ASP A 142 16.02 26.27 -16.39
N LEU A 143 14.98 25.67 -15.80
CA LEU A 143 13.66 25.53 -16.45
C LEU A 143 12.89 26.86 -16.54
N LEU A 144 13.03 27.76 -15.56
CA LEU A 144 12.39 29.08 -15.56
C LEU A 144 13.08 30.09 -16.49
N ALA A 145 14.38 29.94 -16.74
CA ALA A 145 15.11 30.79 -17.69
C ALA A 145 14.76 30.49 -19.15
N ALA A 146 14.40 29.25 -19.48
CA ALA A 146 14.09 28.83 -20.85
C ALA A 146 12.72 29.31 -21.38
N GLU A 147 11.84 29.83 -20.52
CA GLU A 147 10.47 30.25 -20.90
C GLU A 147 10.32 31.77 -21.10
N THR A 148 11.39 32.56 -20.96
CA THR A 148 11.35 34.04 -21.12
C THR A 148 11.90 34.59 -22.43
N ASP A 149 12.38 33.75 -23.36
CA ASP A 149 13.07 34.18 -24.59
C ASP A 149 12.20 34.24 -25.87
N MET A 150 10.86 34.18 -25.76
CA MET A 150 9.96 34.23 -26.93
C MET A 150 8.99 35.43 -26.99
N VAL A 151 9.26 36.52 -26.26
CA VAL A 151 8.54 37.79 -26.44
C VAL A 151 9.54 38.90 -26.76
N GLY A 152 9.77 39.10 -28.06
CA GLY A 152 10.60 40.19 -28.57
C GLY A 152 10.03 41.59 -28.20
N PRO A 153 10.90 42.59 -28.03
CA PRO A 153 10.53 43.90 -27.49
C PRO A 153 9.72 44.74 -28.49
N ILE A 154 8.61 45.31 -28.03
CA ILE A 154 7.90 46.40 -28.72
C ILE A 154 8.67 47.69 -28.43
N GLU A 155 9.38 48.23 -29.42
CA GLU A 155 10.05 49.53 -29.30
C GLU A 155 9.02 50.68 -29.19
N PRO A 156 9.22 51.63 -28.25
CA PRO A 156 8.45 52.87 -28.22
C PRO A 156 9.22 53.96 -28.97
N THR A 157 8.67 54.49 -30.07
CA THR A 157 9.21 55.72 -30.70
C THR A 157 8.16 56.84 -30.61
N ALA A 158 8.50 57.89 -29.88
CA ALA A 158 7.66 59.08 -29.69
C ALA A 158 8.10 60.25 -30.58
N SER A 159 7.12 61.06 -30.99
CA SER A 159 7.18 62.44 -31.55
C SER A 159 7.72 62.57 -32.99
N ASN A 160 7.22 63.43 -33.89
CA ASN A 160 6.68 64.78 -33.71
C ASN A 160 6.01 65.30 -35.03
N ARG A 161 4.96 66.12 -34.87
CA ARG A 161 4.60 67.36 -35.63
C ARG A 161 4.38 67.40 -37.17
N LEU A 162 3.14 67.80 -37.48
CA LEU A 162 2.66 68.98 -38.23
C LEU A 162 3.00 69.23 -39.72
N SER A 163 1.91 69.48 -40.46
CA SER A 163 1.73 70.40 -41.62
C SER A 163 2.42 70.01 -42.92
N THR A 164 1.77 70.03 -44.08
CA THR A 164 0.79 70.99 -44.63
C THR A 164 -0.28 70.32 -45.49
#